data_AF-A0A934A8W4-F1
#
_entry.id   AF-A0A934A8W4-F1
#
_cell.length_a   1.000
_cell.length_b   1.000
_cell.length_c   1.000
_cell.angle_alpha   90.00
_cell.angle_beta   90.00
_cell.angle_gamma   90.00
#
_symmetry.space_group_name_H-M   'P 1'
#
loop_
_entity.id
_entity.type
_entity.pdbx_description
1 polymer ?
#
loop_
_entity_poly.entity_id
_entity_poly.type
_entity_poly.pdbx_seq_one_letter_code
_entity_poly.pdbx_strand_id
1 'polypeptide(L)' 'MAELCAEDRKASYDTADEIIKRLKEKKNFIPSSVTVHREYAFVLLQEYRDYIQERSENDR' A
#
# COMPACT_ATOMS: atom_id res chain seq x y z
N MET A 1 6.61 6.14 -1.99
CA MET A 1 5.71 5.05 -2.43
C MET A 1 6.38 4.14 -3.47
N ALA A 2 7.12 4.67 -4.45
CA ALA A 2 7.71 3.89 -5.56
C ALA A 2 8.83 2.88 -5.19
N GLU A 3 9.72 3.19 -4.23
CA GLU A 3 10.85 2.27 -3.90
C GLU A 3 10.46 1.01 -3.10
N LEU A 4 9.21 0.90 -2.63
CA LEU A 4 8.78 -0.19 -1.74
C LEU A 4 8.34 -1.47 -2.48
N CYS A 5 8.35 -1.48 -3.81
CA CYS A 5 7.60 -2.44 -4.62
C CYS A 5 8.48 -3.23 -5.60
N ALA A 6 9.70 -3.62 -5.20
CA ALA A 6 10.61 -4.40 -6.05
C ALA A 6 10.34 -5.92 -6.02
N GLU A 7 9.37 -6.39 -5.26
CA GLU A 7 9.00 -7.81 -5.18
C GLU A 7 7.58 -7.97 -5.72
N ASP A 8 7.32 -9.01 -6.54
CA ASP A 8 6.03 -9.41 -7.14
C ASP A 8 4.94 -9.75 -6.11
N ARG A 9 4.73 -8.88 -5.11
CA ARG A 9 3.76 -9.10 -4.05
C ARG A 9 2.36 -8.82 -4.60
N LYS A 10 1.49 -9.82 -4.46
CA LYS A 10 0.06 -9.69 -4.76
C LYS A 10 -0.56 -8.63 -3.84
N ALA A 11 -1.48 -7.83 -4.38
CA ALA A 11 -2.27 -6.88 -3.60
C ALA A 11 -3.24 -7.59 -2.63
N SER A 12 -2.72 -8.00 -1.47
CA SER A 12 -3.43 -8.64 -0.36
C SER A 12 -3.50 -7.72 0.86
N TYR A 13 -4.43 -7.99 1.78
CA TYR A 13 -4.53 -7.28 3.06
C TYR A 13 -3.22 -7.30 3.85
N ASP A 14 -2.49 -8.42 3.84
CA ASP A 14 -1.18 -8.52 4.50
C ASP A 14 -0.16 -7.51 3.92
N THR A 15 -0.21 -7.31 2.59
CA THR A 15 0.66 -6.34 1.92
C THR A 15 0.29 -4.90 2.31
N ALA A 16 -1.00 -4.62 2.46
CA ALA A 16 -1.48 -3.33 2.95
C ALA A 16 -0.98 -3.05 4.37
N ASP A 17 -1.10 -4.03 5.27
CA ASP A 17 -0.67 -3.93 6.66
C ASP A 17 0.86 -3.74 6.77
N GLU A 18 1.65 -4.40 5.93
CA GLU A 18 3.09 -4.18 5.86
C GLU A 18 3.44 -2.78 5.35
N ILE A 19 2.75 -2.28 4.32
CA ILE A 19 2.96 -0.91 3.82
C ILE A 19 2.63 0.10 4.93
N ILE A 20 1.51 -0.09 5.62
CA ILE A 20 1.10 0.74 6.77
C ILE A 20 2.15 0.69 7.88
N LYS A 21 2.68 -0.49 8.21
CA LYS A 21 3.72 -0.65 9.24
C LYS A 21 4.99 0.12 8.87
N ARG A 22 5.45 0.01 7.62
CA ARG A 22 6.62 0.75 7.11
C ARG A 22 6.37 2.25 7.03
N LEU A 23 5.15 2.69 6.71
CA LEU A 23 4.77 4.10 6.71
C LEU A 23 4.82 4.70 8.13
N LYS A 24 4.37 3.93 9.14
CA LYS A 24 4.56 4.29 10.57
C LYS A 24 6.04 4.43 10.94
N GLU A 25 6.88 3.49 10.51
CA GLU A 25 8.33 3.52 10.77
C GLU A 25 9.01 4.73 10.11
N LYS A 26 8.53 5.15 8.93
CA LYS A 26 8.96 6.39 8.25
C LYS A 26 8.39 7.68 8.87
N LYS A 27 7.77 7.61 10.05
CA LYS A 27 7.11 8.72 10.76
C LYS A 27 5.98 9.41 9.96
N ASN A 28 5.33 8.68 9.05
CA ASN A 28 4.11 9.22 8.42
C ASN A 28 2.96 9.21 9.41
N PHE A 29 2.07 10.18 9.29
CA PHE A 29 0.85 10.23 10.07
C PHE A 29 -0.06 9.08 9.63
N ILE A 30 -0.27 8.11 10.52
CA ILE A 30 -1.30 7.08 10.35
C ILE A 30 -2.39 7.30 11.40
N PRO A 31 -3.65 7.49 10.97
CA PRO A 31 -4.77 7.63 11.89
C PRO A 31 -4.84 6.46 12.88
N SER A 32 -4.98 6.78 14.17
CA SER A 32 -5.09 5.81 15.26
C SER A 32 -6.50 5.24 15.43
N SER A 33 -7.52 5.90 14.87
CA SER A 33 -8.89 5.41 14.87
C SER A 33 -9.01 4.13 14.05
N VAL A 34 -9.57 3.06 14.64
CA VAL A 34 -9.75 1.76 13.98
C VAL A 34 -10.58 1.87 12.70
N THR A 35 -11.62 2.72 12.70
CA THR A 35 -12.46 2.96 11.53
C THR A 35 -11.68 3.62 10.41
N VAL A 36 -10.94 4.69 10.73
CA VAL A 36 -10.13 5.42 9.76
C VAL A 36 -8.95 4.55 9.27
N HIS A 37 -8.44 3.65 10.11
CA HIS A 37 -7.40 2.70 9.73
C HIS A 37 -7.87 1.74 8.64
N ARG A 38 -9.11 1.24 8.74
CA ARG A 38 -9.71 0.35 7.73
C ARG A 38 -9.95 1.06 6.42
N GLU A 39 -10.49 2.28 6.46
CA GLU A 39 -10.69 3.11 5.27
C GLU A 39 -9.35 3.44 4.59
N TYR A 40 -8.35 3.79 5.39
CA TYR A 40 -7.01 4.08 4.91
C TYR A 40 -6.36 2.84 4.25
N ALA A 41 -6.48 1.66 4.87
CA ALA A 41 -5.99 0.41 4.30
C ALA A 41 -6.68 0.05 2.97
N PHE A 42 -7.99 0.32 2.87
CA PHE A 42 -8.76 0.06 1.67
C PHE A 42 -8.31 0.96 0.50
N VAL A 43 -8.19 2.26 0.74
CA VAL A 43 -7.71 3.22 -0.28
C VAL A 43 -6.28 2.89 -0.69
N LEU A 44 -5.41 2.59 0.27
CA LEU A 44 -4.03 2.19 0.02
C LEU A 44 -3.94 0.94 -0.87
N LEU A 45 -4.80 -0.05 -0.64
CA LEU A 45 -4.88 -1.26 -1.46
C LEU A 45 -5.32 -0.98 -2.89
N GLN A 46 -6.26 -0.05 -3.07
CA GLN A 46 -6.74 0.35 -4.39
C GLN A 46 -5.61 1.03 -5.18
N GLU A 47 -5.00 2.07 -4.60
CA GLU A 47 -3.85 2.77 -5.20
C GLU A 47 -2.69 1.82 -5.52
N TYR A 48 -2.46 0.82 -4.66
CA TYR A 48 -1.42 -0.18 -4.89
C TYR A 48 -1.74 -1.12 -6.05
N ARG A 49 -3.01 -1.48 -6.25
CA ARG A 49 -3.44 -2.27 -7.42
C ARG A 49 -3.27 -1.48 -8.70
N ASP A 50 -3.67 -0.22 -8.68
CA ASP A 50 -3.57 0.67 -9.83
C ASP A 50 -2.08 0.87 -10.21
N TYR A 51 -1.20 1.07 -9.22
CA TYR A 51 0.25 1.12 -9.42
C TYR A 51 0.83 -0.17 -10.03
N ILE A 52 0.42 -1.36 -9.55
CA ILE A 52 0.87 -2.63 -10.13
C ILE A 52 0.40 -2.76 -11.58
N GLN A 53 -0.85 -2.38 -11.86
CA GLN A 53 -1.42 -2.44 -13.20
C GLN A 53 -0.69 -1.50 -14.16
N GLU A 54 -0.51 -0.23 -13.78
CA GLU A 54 0.26 0.75 -14.57
C GLU A 54 1.68 0.25 -14.84
N ARG A 55 2.35 -0.33 -13.84
CA ARG A 55 3.68 -0.91 -14.02
C ARG A 55 3.68 -2.09 -14.98
N SER A 56 2.70 -2.98 -14.89
CA SER A 56 2.57 -4.12 -15.80
C SER A 56 2.25 -3.70 -17.24
N GLU A 57 1.59 -2.55 -17.44
CA GLU A 57 1.33 -1.98 -18.76
C GLU A 57 2.58 -1.28 -19.33
N ASN A 58 3.44 -0.72 -18.48
CA ASN A 58 4.65 0.00 -18.88
C ASN A 58 5.88 -0.93 -19.09
N ASP A 59 5.84 -2.16 -18.59
CA ASP A 59 6.85 -3.22 -18.84
C ASP A 59 6.57 -4.03 -20.14
N ARG A 60 5.55 -3.65 -20.93
CA ARG A 60 5.15 -4.29 -22.20
C ARG A 60 5.49 -3.45 -23.42
#